data_AF-A0A1Y5FD45-F1
#
_entry.id   AF-A0A1Y5FD45-F1
#
_cell.length_a   1.000
_cell.length_b   1.000
_cell.length_c   1.000
_cell.angle_alpha   90.00
_cell.angle_beta   90.00
_cell.angle_gamma   90.00
#
_symmetry.space_group_name_H-M   'P 1'
#
loop_
_entity.id
_entity.type
_entity.pdbx_description
1 polymer ?
#
loop_
_entity_poly.entity_id
_entity_poly.type
_entity_poly.pdbx_seq_one_letter_code
_entity_poly.pdbx_strand_id
1 'polypeptide(L)'
;MKNLLLSIILFSISSLSSAYTVESSWNDKYEKELSFYCSSEDTMCLDLCGEATMCKVKEETCHNCIGTSITLTYIFNYMGKAYTNTGVETLDGEVLSSLKGSEFVSFSSRSIYNHVDRFNSSSLKRNFRSLCTDGTRYPIVLFKKNRGSQRVADVQFVFCDNGVFEMEFGADVIINMEENKTLF
;
A
#
# COMPACT_ATOMS: atom_id res chain seq x y z
N MET A 1 36.20 32.24 23.69
CA MET A 1 35.92 31.38 22.53
C MET A 1 35.67 29.94 22.98
N LYS A 2 34.48 29.60 23.50
CA LYS A 2 34.18 28.22 23.96
C LYS A 2 32.76 27.72 23.68
N ASN A 3 31.90 28.54 23.04
CA ASN A 3 30.48 28.22 22.87
C ASN A 3 30.04 28.10 21.40
N LEU A 4 30.97 27.91 20.45
CA LEU A 4 30.63 27.81 19.02
C LEU A 4 30.74 26.39 18.43
N LEU A 5 30.99 25.38 19.26
CA LEU A 5 31.22 24.00 18.83
C LEU A 5 30.04 23.05 19.10
N LEU A 6 28.94 23.53 19.71
CA LEU A 6 27.81 22.68 20.10
C LEU A 6 26.61 22.71 19.13
N SER A 7 26.67 23.48 18.04
CA SER A 7 25.56 23.63 17.09
C SER A 7 25.68 22.78 15.82
N ILE A 8 26.73 21.97 15.67
CA ILE A 8 26.98 21.16 14.45
C ILE A 8 26.50 19.70 14.60
N ILE A 9 26.14 19.25 15.80
CA ILE A 9 25.73 17.86 16.04
C ILE A 9 24.21 17.64 15.80
N LEU A 10 23.43 18.68 15.57
CA LEU A 10 21.96 18.59 15.49
C LEU A 10 21.36 18.40 14.08
N PHE A 11 22.16 18.19 13.03
CA PHE A 11 21.65 18.14 11.64
C PHE A 11 21.91 16.83 10.88
N SER A 12 22.28 15.75 11.56
CA SER A 12 22.64 14.47 10.92
C SER A 12 21.63 13.35 11.11
N ILE A 13 20.40 13.64 11.54
CA ILE A 13 19.29 12.69 11.36
C ILE A 13 18.72 12.96 9.95
N SER A 14 19.55 12.74 8.93
CA SER A 14 19.05 12.60 7.56
C SER A 14 18.17 11.36 7.56
N SER A 15 16.87 11.61 7.49
CA SER A 15 15.80 10.67 7.20
C SER A 15 16.29 9.54 6.31
N LEU A 16 16.30 8.32 6.86
CA LEU A 16 16.37 7.08 6.11
C LEU A 16 15.04 6.95 5.37
N SER A 17 14.88 7.72 4.30
CA SER A 17 13.77 7.55 3.39
C SER A 17 14.04 6.30 2.59
N SER A 18 13.20 5.28 2.75
CA SER A 18 13.22 4.07 1.94
C SER A 18 13.23 4.46 0.47
N ALA A 19 14.25 4.03 -0.26
CA ALA A 19 14.56 4.53 -1.60
C ALA A 19 14.13 3.53 -2.67
N TYR A 20 13.04 2.81 -2.42
CA TYR A 20 12.42 1.94 -3.40
C TYR A 20 11.06 2.44 -3.84
N THR A 21 10.79 2.30 -5.13
CA THR A 21 9.46 2.55 -5.71
C THR A 21 8.77 1.23 -5.97
N VAL A 22 7.48 1.14 -5.65
CA VAL A 22 6.67 -0.04 -5.91
C VAL A 22 5.63 0.28 -6.98
N GLU A 23 5.56 -0.57 -8.00
CA GLU A 23 4.53 -0.50 -9.05
C GLU A 23 3.73 -1.79 -9.10
N SER A 24 2.43 -1.68 -9.38
CA SER A 24 1.57 -2.84 -9.64
C SER A 24 1.27 -2.93 -11.14
N SER A 25 1.47 -4.12 -11.71
CA SER A 25 1.23 -4.39 -13.13
C SER A 25 0.70 -5.80 -13.37
N TRP A 26 0.31 -6.08 -14.61
CA TRP A 26 -0.09 -7.40 -15.07
C TRP A 26 0.91 -7.84 -16.14
N ASN A 27 1.41 -9.07 -16.05
CA ASN A 27 2.34 -9.62 -17.03
C ASN A 27 1.61 -10.30 -18.20
N ASP A 28 2.36 -10.80 -19.19
CA ASP A 28 1.82 -11.44 -20.40
C ASP A 28 1.06 -12.75 -20.13
N LYS A 29 1.18 -13.29 -18.91
CA LYS A 29 0.42 -14.47 -18.45
C LYS A 29 -0.86 -14.09 -17.71
N TYR A 30 -1.22 -12.81 -17.70
CA TYR A 30 -2.33 -12.27 -16.90
C TYR A 30 -2.19 -12.58 -15.41
N GLU A 31 -0.96 -12.61 -14.91
CA GLU A 31 -0.68 -12.66 -13.48
C GLU A 31 -0.35 -11.24 -13.01
N LYS A 32 -0.91 -10.86 -11.86
CA LYS A 32 -0.61 -9.56 -11.27
C LYS A 32 0.71 -9.65 -10.51
N GLU A 33 1.53 -8.61 -10.62
CA GLU A 33 2.84 -8.52 -9.99
C GLU A 33 3.09 -7.15 -9.38
N LEU A 34 3.88 -7.15 -8.30
CA LEU A 34 4.50 -5.97 -7.73
C LEU A 34 5.94 -5.90 -8.21
N SER A 35 6.31 -4.79 -8.85
CA SER A 35 7.69 -4.49 -9.24
C SER A 35 8.27 -3.51 -8.25
N PHE A 36 9.34 -3.93 -7.58
CA PHE A 36 10.16 -3.12 -6.68
C PHE A 36 11.37 -2.64 -7.46
N TYR A 37 11.61 -1.33 -7.43
CA TYR A 37 12.78 -0.69 -8.02
C TYR A 37 13.59 -0.07 -6.90
N CYS A 38 14.74 -0.66 -6.58
CA CYS A 38 15.56 -0.29 -5.44
C CYS A 38 16.77 0.54 -5.86
N SER A 39 17.12 1.52 -5.03
CA SER A 39 18.42 2.19 -5.11
C SER A 39 19.55 1.26 -4.64
N SER A 40 20.80 1.62 -4.96
CA SER A 40 21.98 0.83 -4.56
C SER A 40 22.22 0.75 -3.05
N GLU A 41 21.58 1.61 -2.26
CA GLU A 41 21.72 1.66 -0.80
C GLU A 41 20.60 0.88 -0.08
N ASP A 42 19.61 0.38 -0.83
CA ASP A 42 18.43 -0.29 -0.30
C ASP A 42 18.56 -1.82 -0.45
N THR A 43 18.23 -2.58 0.61
CA THR A 43 18.34 -4.05 0.59
C THR A 43 17.04 -4.75 0.24
N MET A 44 15.91 -4.05 0.12
CA MET A 44 14.59 -4.68 -0.08
C MET A 44 14.55 -5.62 -1.28
N CYS A 45 15.09 -5.22 -2.43
CA CYS A 45 15.12 -6.06 -3.63
C CYS A 45 16.04 -7.29 -3.45
N LEU A 46 17.20 -7.09 -2.79
CA LEU A 46 18.16 -8.15 -2.52
C LEU A 46 17.53 -9.18 -1.57
N ASP A 47 16.85 -8.71 -0.54
CA ASP A 47 16.20 -9.56 0.45
C ASP A 47 15.01 -10.31 -0.14
N LEU A 48 14.22 -9.69 -1.03
CA LEU A 48 13.05 -10.31 -1.66
C LEU A 48 13.41 -11.31 -2.76
N CYS A 49 14.28 -10.93 -3.68
CA CYS A 49 14.54 -11.68 -4.92
C CYS A 49 16.01 -12.14 -5.10
N GLY A 50 16.95 -11.64 -4.29
CA GLY A 50 18.38 -11.85 -4.52
C GLY A 50 18.99 -10.91 -5.58
N GLU A 51 18.24 -9.90 -6.02
CA GLU A 51 18.64 -8.95 -7.07
C GLU A 51 18.75 -7.54 -6.49
N ALA A 52 19.80 -6.79 -6.84
CA ALA A 52 20.09 -5.52 -6.18
C ALA A 52 19.16 -4.36 -6.59
N THR A 53 18.70 -4.32 -7.84
CA THR A 53 18.07 -3.12 -8.42
C THR A 53 16.58 -3.28 -8.74
N MET A 54 16.15 -4.51 -9.02
CA MET A 54 14.77 -4.79 -9.39
C MET A 54 14.33 -6.15 -8.89
N CYS A 55 13.15 -6.20 -8.28
CA CYS A 55 12.52 -7.44 -7.85
C CYS A 55 11.06 -7.47 -8.28
N LYS A 56 10.59 -8.62 -8.77
CA LYS A 56 9.18 -8.83 -9.14
C LYS A 56 8.59 -9.91 -8.27
N VAL A 57 7.57 -9.54 -7.50
CA VAL A 57 6.82 -10.45 -6.64
C VAL A 57 5.45 -10.69 -7.26
N LYS A 58 5.12 -11.96 -7.51
CA LYS A 58 3.81 -12.32 -8.05
C LYS A 58 2.75 -12.29 -6.95
N GLU A 59 1.60 -11.72 -7.27
CA GLU A 59 0.39 -11.87 -6.48
C GLU A 59 -0.29 -13.16 -6.92
N GLU A 60 -0.37 -14.14 -6.02
CA GLU A 60 -1.12 -15.37 -6.30
C GLU A 60 -2.60 -15.07 -6.56
N THR A 61 -3.22 -15.88 -7.43
CA THR A 61 -4.63 -15.72 -7.80
C THR A 61 -5.53 -15.60 -6.58
N CYS A 62 -6.22 -14.47 -6.48
CA CYS A 62 -7.23 -14.21 -5.46
C CYS A 62 -8.62 -14.60 -5.99
N HIS A 63 -9.29 -15.52 -5.30
CA HIS A 63 -10.67 -15.88 -5.59
C HIS A 63 -11.59 -14.71 -5.24
N ASN A 64 -12.50 -14.36 -6.16
CA ASN A 64 -13.41 -13.22 -6.04
C ASN A 64 -12.74 -11.84 -5.95
N CYS A 65 -11.43 -11.72 -6.27
CA CYS A 65 -10.85 -10.43 -6.61
C CYS A 65 -11.29 -9.94 -8.00
N ILE A 66 -11.69 -10.86 -8.88
CA ILE A 66 -12.26 -10.58 -10.20
C ILE A 66 -13.76 -10.85 -10.10
N GLY A 67 -14.56 -9.81 -9.82
CA GLY A 67 -16.02 -9.91 -9.69
C GLY A 67 -16.60 -8.88 -8.72
N THR A 68 -17.93 -8.70 -8.74
CA THR A 68 -18.71 -7.78 -7.89
C THR A 68 -18.80 -8.27 -6.44
N SER A 69 -17.68 -8.66 -5.84
CA SER A 69 -17.63 -8.97 -4.42
C SER A 69 -17.97 -7.71 -3.62
N ILE A 70 -18.94 -7.81 -2.72
CA ILE A 70 -19.31 -6.73 -1.80
C ILE A 70 -18.05 -6.21 -1.09
N THR A 71 -17.14 -7.09 -0.69
CA THR A 71 -15.86 -6.74 -0.07
C THR A 71 -15.03 -5.76 -0.91
N LEU A 72 -14.87 -6.00 -2.21
CA LEU A 72 -14.10 -5.10 -3.08
C LEU A 72 -14.80 -3.75 -3.24
N THR A 73 -16.13 -3.77 -3.36
CA THR A 73 -16.95 -2.56 -3.41
C THR A 73 -16.73 -1.72 -2.16
N TYR A 74 -16.70 -2.33 -0.97
CA TYR A 74 -16.38 -1.63 0.28
C TYR A 74 -14.95 -1.08 0.29
N ILE A 75 -13.95 -1.89 -0.06
CA ILE A 75 -12.55 -1.47 -0.12
C ILE A 75 -12.39 -0.20 -0.99
N PHE A 76 -12.90 -0.21 -2.21
CA PHE A 76 -12.74 0.93 -3.12
C PHE A 76 -13.57 2.16 -2.73
N ASN A 77 -14.79 1.98 -2.19
CA ASN A 77 -15.63 3.09 -1.74
C ASN A 77 -15.09 3.83 -0.51
N TYR A 78 -14.50 3.07 0.40
CA TYR A 78 -14.07 3.54 1.72
C TYR A 78 -12.56 3.71 1.85
N MET A 79 -11.79 3.50 0.78
CA MET A 79 -10.37 3.83 0.73
C MET A 79 -10.14 5.32 1.03
N GLY A 80 -9.20 5.63 1.91
CA GLY A 80 -8.94 7.00 2.36
C GLY A 80 -10.03 7.60 3.25
N LYS A 81 -10.99 6.80 3.70
CA LYS A 81 -12.08 7.21 4.62
C LYS A 81 -12.10 6.32 5.86
N ALA A 82 -12.41 5.03 5.67
CA ALA A 82 -12.40 4.03 6.73
C ALA A 82 -11.12 3.18 6.70
N TYR A 83 -10.51 3.03 5.52
CA TYR A 83 -9.14 2.51 5.40
C TYR A 83 -8.18 3.69 5.43
N THR A 84 -7.38 3.78 6.48
CA THR A 84 -6.50 4.92 6.76
C THR A 84 -5.10 4.49 7.11
N ASN A 85 -4.13 5.30 6.71
CA ASN A 85 -2.74 5.20 7.14
C ASN A 85 -2.65 5.69 8.59
N THR A 86 -2.08 4.88 9.49
CA THR A 86 -1.93 5.22 10.92
C THR A 86 -0.79 6.22 11.17
N GLY A 87 0.09 6.41 10.18
CA GLY A 87 1.33 7.19 10.30
C GLY A 87 2.48 6.42 10.93
N VAL A 88 2.26 5.17 11.34
CA VAL A 88 3.29 4.29 11.89
C VAL A 88 4.00 3.59 10.74
N GLU A 89 5.31 3.79 10.63
CA GLU A 89 6.14 3.10 9.64
C GLU A 89 6.24 1.61 9.98
N THR A 90 5.98 0.76 8.99
CA THR A 90 6.01 -0.70 9.14
C THR A 90 7.45 -1.20 9.10
N LEU A 91 7.76 -2.18 9.95
CA LEU A 91 9.08 -2.83 9.94
C LEU A 91 9.29 -3.64 8.65
N ASP A 92 10.45 -3.49 8.02
CA ASP A 92 10.81 -4.21 6.78
C ASP A 92 10.63 -5.73 6.90
N GLY A 93 10.95 -6.30 8.06
CA GLY A 93 10.77 -7.74 8.31
C GLY A 93 9.32 -8.22 8.14
N GLU A 94 8.34 -7.40 8.53
CA GLU A 94 6.92 -7.72 8.37
C GLU A 94 6.47 -7.62 6.92
N VAL A 95 6.93 -6.57 6.21
CA VAL A 95 6.70 -6.37 4.78
C VAL A 95 7.28 -7.54 3.98
N LEU A 96 8.56 -7.88 4.23
CA LEU A 96 9.26 -9.01 3.63
C LEU A 96 8.53 -10.34 3.86
N SER A 97 8.08 -10.57 5.10
CA SER A 97 7.35 -11.81 5.43
C SER A 97 6.03 -11.95 4.66
N SER A 98 5.30 -10.84 4.49
CA SER A 98 4.03 -10.81 3.74
C SER A 98 4.26 -11.05 2.25
N LEU A 99 5.29 -10.42 1.67
CA LEU A 99 5.63 -10.54 0.25
C LEU A 99 6.17 -11.94 -0.10
N LYS A 100 7.10 -12.49 0.70
CA LYS A 100 7.67 -13.83 0.48
C LYS A 100 6.65 -14.94 0.70
N GLY A 101 5.67 -14.72 1.58
CA GLY A 101 4.60 -15.68 1.84
C GLY A 101 3.58 -15.80 0.71
N SER A 102 3.60 -14.92 -0.31
CA SER A 102 2.59 -14.85 -1.38
C SER A 102 1.14 -14.75 -0.88
N GLU A 103 0.96 -14.30 0.36
CA GLU A 103 -0.31 -14.26 1.08
C GLU A 103 -0.88 -12.86 1.17
N PHE A 104 -0.77 -12.14 0.05
CA PHE A 104 -1.23 -10.77 -0.05
C PHE A 104 -2.11 -10.57 -1.28
N VAL A 105 -2.91 -9.52 -1.21
CA VAL A 105 -3.60 -8.91 -2.34
C VAL A 105 -3.31 -7.43 -2.29
N SER A 106 -2.89 -6.85 -3.42
CA SER A 106 -2.60 -5.43 -3.52
C SER A 106 -3.73 -4.65 -4.18
N PHE A 107 -3.92 -3.39 -3.83
CA PHE A 107 -4.83 -2.51 -4.56
C PHE A 107 -4.22 -1.12 -4.76
N SER A 108 -4.48 -0.52 -5.91
CA SER A 108 -4.21 0.88 -6.19
C SER A 108 -5.38 1.50 -6.95
N SER A 109 -5.31 2.80 -7.22
CA SER A 109 -6.26 3.46 -8.12
C SER A 109 -6.21 2.93 -9.57
N ARG A 110 -5.22 2.11 -9.92
CA ARG A 110 -5.07 1.43 -11.22
C ARG A 110 -5.44 -0.05 -11.16
N SER A 111 -6.09 -0.52 -10.10
CA SER A 111 -6.57 -1.89 -10.02
C SER A 111 -7.75 -2.12 -10.97
N ILE A 112 -7.64 -3.14 -11.83
CA ILE A 112 -8.74 -3.59 -12.70
C ILE A 112 -9.93 -4.19 -11.92
N TYR A 113 -9.72 -4.49 -10.65
CA TYR A 113 -10.72 -5.02 -9.72
C TYR A 113 -11.74 -3.98 -9.26
N ASN A 114 -11.51 -2.68 -9.56
CA ASN A 114 -12.46 -1.64 -9.21
C ASN A 114 -13.69 -1.67 -10.15
N HIS A 115 -14.81 -2.14 -9.62
CA HIS A 115 -16.11 -2.12 -10.29
C HIS A 115 -17.03 -0.98 -9.83
N VAL A 116 -16.58 -0.16 -8.88
CA VAL A 116 -17.39 0.88 -8.23
C VAL A 116 -17.38 2.19 -9.02
N ASP A 117 -16.24 2.50 -9.61
CA ASP A 117 -16.02 3.74 -10.36
C ASP A 117 -15.29 3.40 -11.67
N ARG A 118 -15.20 4.37 -12.59
CA ARG A 118 -14.38 4.23 -13.79
C ARG A 118 -12.93 3.91 -13.38
N PHE A 119 -12.31 3.00 -14.12
CA PHE A 119 -10.90 2.67 -13.96
C PHE A 119 -10.05 3.95 -13.89
N ASN A 120 -9.24 4.07 -12.83
CA ASN A 120 -8.31 5.19 -12.67
C ASN A 120 -9.00 6.58 -12.70
N SER A 121 -10.24 6.67 -12.19
CA SER A 121 -10.98 7.93 -12.04
C SER A 121 -10.25 8.93 -11.13
N SER A 122 -10.54 10.22 -11.29
CA SER A 122 -9.94 11.27 -10.46
C SER A 122 -10.34 11.15 -8.98
N SER A 123 -11.56 10.69 -8.69
CA SER A 123 -12.04 10.36 -7.34
C SER A 123 -11.22 9.26 -6.72
N LEU A 124 -11.03 8.14 -7.43
CA LEU A 124 -10.28 7.01 -6.92
C LEU A 124 -8.81 7.36 -6.69
N LYS A 125 -8.19 8.07 -7.63
CA LYS A 125 -6.84 8.61 -7.47
C LYS A 125 -6.73 9.43 -6.20
N ARG A 126 -7.65 10.37 -5.97
CA ARG A 126 -7.62 11.22 -4.78
C ARG A 126 -7.74 10.40 -3.49
N ASN A 127 -8.64 9.42 -3.45
CA ASN A 127 -8.84 8.55 -2.28
C ASN A 127 -7.61 7.70 -1.95
N PHE A 128 -6.92 7.15 -2.95
CA PHE A 128 -5.67 6.42 -2.70
C PHE A 128 -4.54 7.40 -2.32
N ARG A 129 -4.41 8.53 -3.02
CA ARG A 129 -3.38 9.54 -2.73
C ARG A 129 -3.50 10.14 -1.34
N SER A 130 -4.70 10.24 -0.77
CA SER A 130 -4.87 10.74 0.61
C SER A 130 -4.26 9.82 1.68
N LEU A 131 -3.85 8.60 1.32
CA LEU A 131 -3.15 7.69 2.23
C LEU A 131 -1.66 8.05 2.42
N CYS A 132 -1.09 8.87 1.54
CA CYS A 132 0.32 9.25 1.57
C CYS A 132 0.46 10.78 1.60
N THR A 133 1.23 11.30 2.55
CA THR A 133 1.42 12.76 2.73
C THR A 133 2.52 13.34 1.84
N ASP A 134 3.35 12.47 1.26
CA ASP A 134 4.49 12.80 0.39
C ASP A 134 4.10 13.11 -1.07
N GLY A 135 2.82 12.98 -1.41
CA GLY A 135 2.31 13.22 -2.75
C GLY A 135 2.38 12.02 -3.69
N THR A 136 2.74 10.82 -3.19
CA THR A 136 2.78 9.54 -3.92
C THR A 136 1.66 9.47 -4.95
N ARG A 137 2.02 9.20 -6.21
CA ARG A 137 1.05 9.30 -7.31
C ARG A 137 0.07 8.12 -7.32
N TYR A 138 0.55 6.92 -7.04
CA TYR A 138 -0.22 5.68 -7.07
C TYR A 138 0.09 4.80 -5.86
N PRO A 139 -0.38 5.17 -4.65
CA PRO A 139 -0.18 4.32 -3.47
C PRO A 139 -0.71 2.91 -3.68
N ILE A 140 0.01 1.93 -3.16
CA ILE A 140 -0.34 0.51 -3.24
C ILE A 140 -0.65 0.02 -1.83
N VAL A 141 -1.89 -0.39 -1.61
CA VAL A 141 -2.35 -0.93 -0.31
C VAL A 141 -2.28 -2.45 -0.37
N LEU A 142 -1.64 -3.07 0.63
CA LEU A 142 -1.62 -4.51 0.82
C LEU A 142 -2.68 -4.96 1.82
N PHE A 143 -3.30 -6.08 1.50
CA PHE A 143 -4.24 -6.80 2.33
C PHE A 143 -3.76 -8.25 2.47
N LYS A 144 -4.05 -8.88 3.61
CA LYS A 144 -3.85 -10.31 3.78
C LYS A 144 -4.74 -11.09 2.82
N LYS A 145 -4.23 -12.21 2.32
CA LYS A 145 -5.01 -13.22 1.63
C LYS A 145 -5.29 -14.38 2.58
N ASN A 146 -6.56 -14.71 2.78
CA ASN A 146 -6.94 -15.85 3.61
C ASN A 146 -6.56 -17.17 2.90
N ARG A 147 -5.65 -17.97 3.48
CA ARG A 147 -5.16 -19.23 2.88
C ARG A 147 -6.27 -20.23 2.53
N GLY A 148 -7.31 -20.33 3.36
CA GLY A 148 -8.39 -21.30 3.17
C GLY A 148 -9.37 -20.91 2.06
N SER A 149 -9.82 -19.66 2.07
CA SER A 149 -10.83 -19.15 1.14
C SER A 149 -10.26 -18.47 -0.11
N GLN A 150 -8.97 -18.15 -0.11
CA GLN A 150 -8.26 -17.38 -1.15
C GLN A 150 -8.87 -15.97 -1.37
N ARG A 151 -9.56 -15.43 -0.37
CA ARG A 151 -10.21 -14.11 -0.40
C ARG A 151 -9.35 -13.05 0.29
N VAL A 152 -9.62 -11.79 -0.05
CA VAL A 152 -9.09 -10.62 0.66
C VAL A 152 -9.58 -10.65 2.11
N ALA A 153 -8.65 -10.42 3.04
CA ALA A 153 -8.88 -10.30 4.48
C ALA A 153 -8.47 -8.91 4.96
N ASP A 154 -7.78 -8.83 6.11
CA ASP A 154 -7.46 -7.55 6.76
C ASP A 154 -6.47 -6.70 5.94
N VAL A 155 -6.64 -5.38 5.99
CA VAL A 155 -5.63 -4.44 5.48
C VAL A 155 -4.36 -4.54 6.32
N GLN A 156 -3.19 -4.38 5.70
CA GLN A 156 -1.90 -4.47 6.39
C GLN A 156 -1.16 -3.13 6.37
N PHE A 157 -0.78 -2.69 5.18
CA PHE A 157 0.05 -1.50 5.02
C PHE A 157 -0.14 -0.85 3.64
N VAL A 158 0.33 0.38 3.51
CA VAL A 158 0.36 1.14 2.26
C VAL A 158 1.80 1.50 1.90
N PHE A 159 2.16 1.24 0.64
CA PHE A 159 3.39 1.71 0.04
C PHE A 159 3.21 3.16 -0.45
N CYS A 160 4.04 4.04 0.09
CA CYS A 160 4.24 5.43 -0.35
C CYS A 160 5.68 5.59 -0.88
N ASP A 161 5.98 6.69 -1.57
CA ASP A 161 7.32 6.98 -2.10
C ASP A 161 8.34 7.21 -0.97
N ASN A 162 7.89 7.64 0.21
CA ASN A 162 8.74 7.89 1.39
C ASN A 162 8.80 6.76 2.41
N GLY A 163 8.12 5.62 2.19
CA GLY A 163 8.11 4.51 3.12
C GLY A 163 6.86 3.64 3.05
N VAL A 164 6.78 2.70 3.98
CA VAL A 164 5.64 1.78 4.13
C VAL A 164 5.01 2.01 5.47
N PHE A 165 3.69 2.19 5.49
CA PHE A 165 2.98 2.55 6.71
C PHE A 165 1.87 1.59 7.01
N GLU A 166 1.67 1.33 8.29
CA GLU A 166 0.58 0.51 8.79
C GLU A 166 -0.77 1.13 8.41
N MET A 167 -1.71 0.25 8.08
CA MET A 167 -3.06 0.61 7.72
C MET A 167 -4.05 0.01 8.72
N GLU A 168 -5.10 0.74 8.99
CA GLU A 168 -6.21 0.27 9.84
C GLU A 168 -7.55 0.40 9.14
N PHE A 169 -8.55 -0.29 9.68
CA PHE A 169 -9.94 -0.21 9.25
C PHE A 169 -10.83 0.30 10.39
N GLY A 170 -11.27 1.55 10.29
CA GLY A 170 -12.19 2.18 11.24
C GLY A 170 -13.65 1.94 10.86
N ALA A 171 -14.24 0.84 11.35
CA ALA A 171 -15.63 0.47 11.05
C ALA A 171 -16.65 1.55 11.46
N ASP A 172 -16.37 2.29 12.55
CA ASP A 172 -17.25 3.34 13.09
C ASP A 172 -17.42 4.52 12.12
N VAL A 173 -16.46 4.73 11.21
CA VAL A 173 -16.53 5.77 10.19
C VAL A 173 -17.64 5.48 9.17
N ILE A 174 -17.91 4.21 8.89
CA ILE A 174 -18.93 3.78 7.91
C ILE A 174 -20.33 4.11 8.42
N ILE A 175 -20.61 3.76 9.68
CA ILE A 175 -21.93 3.97 10.30
C ILE A 175 -22.28 5.46 10.30
N ASN A 176 -21.35 6.31 10.74
CA ASN A 176 -21.54 7.76 10.78
C ASN A 176 -21.71 8.39 9.38
N MET A 177 -21.08 7.83 8.34
CA MET A 177 -21.22 8.30 6.96
C MET A 177 -22.56 7.91 6.33
N GLU A 178 -23.09 6.73 6.66
CA GLU A 178 -24.38 6.25 6.17
C GLU A 178 -25.54 7.01 6.84
N GLU A 179 -25.46 7.28 8.14
CA GLU A 179 -26.45 8.09 8.87
C GLU A 179 -26.50 9.54 8.39
N ASN A 180 -25.36 10.14 8.05
CA ASN A 180 -25.36 11.49 7.49
C ASN A 180 -25.91 11.57 6.06
N LYS A 181 -25.93 10.47 5.31
CA LYS A 181 -26.53 10.43 3.96
C LYS A 181 -28.05 10.29 3.98
N THR A 182 -28.64 9.73 5.04
CA THR A 182 -30.10 9.58 5.16
C THR A 182 -30.79 10.84 5.71
N LEU A 183 -30.01 11.83 6.15
CA LEU A 183 -30.50 13.10 6.71
C LEU A 183 -30.61 14.25 5.69
N PHE A 184 -30.33 13.99 4.40
CA PHE A 184 -30.46 14.96 3.30
C PHE A 184 -31.33 14.44 2.16
#